data_AF-A0A7V9JQH1-F1
#
_entry.id   AF-A0A7V9JQH1-F1
#
_cell.length_a   1.000
_cell.length_b   1.000
_cell.length_c   1.000
_cell.angle_alpha   90.00
_cell.angle_beta   90.00
_cell.angle_gamma   90.00
#
_symmetry.space_group_name_H-M   'P 1'
#
loop_
_entity.id
_entity.type
_entity.pdbx_description
1 polymer ?
#
loop_
_entity_poly.entity_id
_entity_poly.type
_entity_poly.pdbx_seq_one_letter_code
_entity_poly.pdbx_strand_id
1 'polypeptide(L)'
;MRTPSGRSAAYAAAVVEAVPRTARGRRPGYRLRLLGALLIRTPDAPQPRGGISALTVARVSAQRLRFKVRVTNRGGVHGYPENLRVRLTDSRGRTVLERAPRTGVVLPGYRRDCPLDLFRRLRAGTYTAEATGQFGSVRSRAVVDFTVAPGNRVRSVRRVR
;
A
#
# COMPACT_ATOMS: atom_id res chain seq x y z
N MET A 1 26.72 -10.53 19.41
CA MET A 1 25.40 -10.33 20.05
C MET A 1 24.43 -11.37 19.47
N ARG A 2 24.25 -12.50 20.14
CA ARG A 2 23.27 -13.53 19.74
C ARG A 2 21.90 -13.08 20.27
N THR A 3 20.95 -12.85 19.38
CA THR A 3 19.56 -12.54 19.77
C THR A 3 18.92 -13.76 20.45
N PRO A 4 18.25 -13.59 21.60
CA PRO A 4 17.60 -14.69 22.29
C PRO A 4 16.38 -15.21 21.51
N SER A 5 16.27 -16.54 21.47
CA SER A 5 15.08 -17.38 21.21
C SER A 5 14.10 -16.98 20.08
N GLY A 6 14.23 -17.66 18.93
CA GLY A 6 13.09 -18.04 18.09
C GLY A 6 12.33 -16.95 17.34
N ARG A 7 12.74 -15.68 17.40
CA ARG A 7 12.05 -14.58 16.71
C ARG A 7 12.77 -14.20 15.42
N SER A 8 12.12 -14.46 14.28
CA SER A 8 12.66 -14.19 12.94
C SER A 8 12.61 -12.71 12.50
N ALA A 9 12.19 -11.80 13.38
CA ALA A 9 12.18 -10.36 13.14
C ALA A 9 12.23 -9.59 14.47
N ALA A 10 12.84 -8.40 14.42
CA ALA A 10 12.85 -7.45 15.53
C ALA A 10 12.36 -6.07 15.04
N TYR A 11 11.60 -5.40 15.90
CA TYR A 11 11.01 -4.08 15.61
C TYR A 11 11.52 -3.09 16.65
N ALA A 12 12.15 -2.01 16.19
CA ALA A 12 12.56 -0.91 17.03
C ALA A 12 11.95 0.39 16.52
N ALA A 13 11.66 1.31 17.43
CA ALA A 13 11.33 2.69 17.10
C ALA A 13 12.41 3.57 17.73
N ALA A 14 12.93 4.51 16.95
CA ALA A 14 13.86 5.53 17.40
C ALA A 14 13.18 6.90 17.31
N VAL A 15 13.26 7.69 18.37
CA VAL A 15 12.86 9.10 18.35
C VAL A 15 14.13 9.92 18.44
N VAL A 16 14.42 10.69 17.40
CA VAL A 16 15.49 11.70 17.42
C VAL A 16 14.86 13.03 17.83
N GLU A 17 15.21 13.55 19.01
CA GLU A 17 14.74 14.84 19.52
C GLU A 17 15.84 15.88 19.43
N ALA A 18 15.53 17.06 18.89
CA ALA A 18 16.39 18.24 18.90
C ALA A 18 15.72 19.37 19.68
N VAL A 19 16.48 19.97 20.61
CA VAL A 19 16.07 21.14 21.38
C VAL A 19 16.89 22.33 20.88
N PRO A 20 16.28 23.30 20.16
CA PRO A 20 17.01 24.46 19.67
C PRO A 20 17.64 25.25 20.82
N ARG A 21 18.87 25.70 20.63
CA ARG A 21 19.46 26.68 21.55
C ARG A 21 18.93 28.07 21.19
N THR A 22 18.22 28.70 22.11
CA THR A 22 17.78 30.10 21.97
C THR A 22 18.79 31.05 22.62
N ALA A 23 19.05 32.19 21.97
CA ALA A 23 19.92 33.23 22.53
C ALA A 23 19.32 33.76 23.86
N ARG A 24 20.19 33.98 24.86
CA ARG A 24 19.87 34.52 26.20
C ARG A 24 19.09 33.60 27.16
N GLY A 25 19.47 32.33 27.29
CA GLY A 25 19.06 31.49 28.43
C GLY A 25 17.57 31.14 28.56
N ARG A 26 16.71 31.68 27.69
CA ARG A 26 15.32 31.24 27.56
C ARG A 26 15.32 29.83 26.98
N ARG A 27 14.47 28.94 27.49
CA ARG A 27 14.21 27.63 26.86
C ARG A 27 13.22 27.84 25.70
N PRO A 28 13.41 27.21 24.54
CA PRO A 28 12.41 27.28 23.48
C PRO A 28 11.09 26.65 23.96
N GLY A 29 9.96 27.24 23.56
CA GLY A 29 8.62 26.71 23.84
C GLY A 29 8.24 25.48 22.99
N TYR A 30 9.17 24.96 22.17
CA TYR A 30 8.93 23.83 21.29
C TYR A 30 10.16 22.90 21.22
N ARG A 31 9.91 21.63 20.85
CA ARG A 31 10.93 20.62 20.57
C ARG A 31 10.69 20.03 19.19
N LEU A 32 11.76 19.77 18.45
CA LEU A 32 11.68 19.07 17.16
C LEU A 32 11.85 17.57 17.43
N ARG A 33 10.90 16.75 16.98
CA ARG A 33 10.95 15.29 17.10
C ARG A 33 10.86 14.65 15.72
N LEU A 34 11.83 13.82 15.39
CA LEU A 34 11.79 12.93 14.25
C LEU A 34 11.57 11.50 14.77
N LEU A 35 10.37 10.96 14.55
CA LEU A 35 10.07 9.57 14.83
C LEU A 35 10.48 8.71 13.61
N GLY A 36 11.40 7.77 13.82
CA GLY A 36 11.78 6.74 12.86
C GLY A 36 11.41 5.35 13.38
N ALA A 37 10.82 4.51 12.54
CA ALA A 37 10.68 3.09 12.83
C ALA A 37 11.81 2.34 12.13
N LEU A 38 12.60 1.58 12.88
CA LEU A 38 13.63 0.70 12.35
C LEU A 38 13.10 -0.73 12.35
N LEU A 39 12.92 -1.28 11.15
CA LEU A 39 12.43 -2.63 10.95
C LEU A 39 13.60 -3.52 10.58
N ILE A 40 13.99 -4.44 11.47
CA ILE A 40 15.17 -5.28 11.28
C ILE A 40 14.72 -6.72 11.05
N ARG A 41 15.28 -7.34 10.02
CA ARG A 41 15.23 -8.79 9.83
C ARG A 41 16.57 -9.37 10.24
N THR A 42 16.55 -10.49 10.93
CA THR A 42 17.79 -11.25 11.15
C THR A 42 18.26 -11.86 9.83
N PRO A 43 19.56 -12.15 9.64
CA PRO A 43 20.06 -12.72 8.39
C PRO A 43 19.39 -14.04 7.99
N ASP A 44 18.97 -14.83 8.97
CA ASP A 44 18.27 -16.12 8.84
C ASP A 44 16.75 -15.98 8.78
N ALA A 45 16.22 -14.76 8.76
CA ALA A 45 14.79 -14.51 8.70
C ALA A 45 14.19 -15.12 7.40
N PRO A 46 13.06 -15.85 7.49
CA PRO A 46 12.42 -16.38 6.31
C PRO A 46 11.91 -15.24 5.43
N GLN A 47 11.69 -15.52 4.15
CA GLN A 47 11.05 -14.55 3.25
C GLN A 47 9.63 -14.19 3.75
N PRO A 48 9.18 -12.93 3.55
CA PRO A 48 7.80 -12.56 3.81
C PRO A 48 6.84 -13.47 3.04
N ARG A 49 5.71 -13.83 3.67
CA ARG A 49 4.67 -14.65 3.03
C ARG A 49 3.38 -13.87 2.96
N GLY A 50 2.64 -13.95 1.86
CA GLY A 50 1.43 -13.18 1.68
C GLY A 50 1.17 -12.84 0.23
N GLY A 51 0.53 -11.70 0.01
CA GLY A 51 0.26 -11.19 -1.33
C GLY A 51 -0.94 -10.27 -1.39
N ILE A 52 -1.33 -9.91 -2.61
CA ILE A 52 -2.56 -9.20 -2.90
C ILE A 52 -3.74 -10.09 -2.50
N SER A 53 -4.65 -9.52 -1.72
CA SER A 53 -5.80 -10.19 -1.14
C SER A 53 -7.13 -9.55 -1.55
N ALA A 54 -7.11 -8.31 -2.03
CA ALA A 54 -8.26 -7.67 -2.66
C ALA A 54 -7.84 -6.50 -3.53
N LEU A 55 -8.68 -6.18 -4.52
CA LEU A 55 -8.71 -4.90 -5.22
C LEU A 55 -10.12 -4.34 -5.08
N THR A 56 -10.25 -3.09 -4.66
CA THR A 56 -11.53 -2.38 -4.61
C THR A 56 -11.44 -1.06 -5.33
N VAL A 57 -12.57 -0.62 -5.89
CA VAL A 57 -12.72 0.67 -6.58
C VAL A 57 -13.88 1.42 -5.94
N ALA A 58 -13.68 2.71 -5.68
CA ALA A 58 -14.72 3.58 -5.15
C ALA A 58 -14.60 4.99 -5.73
N ARG A 59 -15.74 5.67 -5.84
CA ARG A 59 -15.77 7.10 -6.15
C ARG A 59 -15.43 7.88 -4.88
N VAL A 60 -14.47 8.80 -4.98
CA VAL A 60 -14.14 9.75 -3.91
C VAL A 60 -14.75 11.12 -4.21
N SER A 61 -14.80 11.53 -5.48
CA SER A 61 -15.47 12.73 -5.93
C SER A 61 -15.90 12.61 -7.39
N ALA A 62 -16.53 13.64 -7.95
CA ALA A 62 -16.96 13.64 -9.36
C ALA A 62 -15.81 13.49 -10.39
N GLN A 63 -14.58 13.78 -9.99
CA GLN A 63 -13.38 13.66 -10.83
C GLN A 63 -12.37 12.65 -10.29
N ARG A 64 -12.69 11.96 -9.19
CA ARG A 64 -11.74 11.09 -8.49
C ARG A 64 -12.31 9.70 -8.23
N LEU A 65 -11.67 8.71 -8.82
CA LEU A 65 -11.80 7.31 -8.41
C LEU A 65 -10.59 6.92 -7.57
N ARG A 66 -10.81 6.04 -6.60
CA ARG A 66 -9.75 5.44 -5.79
C ARG A 66 -9.79 3.94 -5.93
N PHE A 67 -8.64 3.39 -6.31
CA PHE A 67 -8.35 1.98 -6.29
C PHE A 67 -7.61 1.67 -4.99
N LYS A 68 -8.02 0.66 -4.24
CA LYS A 68 -7.30 0.18 -3.05
C LYS A 68 -6.87 -1.25 -3.29
N VAL A 69 -5.56 -1.46 -3.40
CA VAL A 69 -4.97 -2.80 -3.43
C VAL A 69 -4.68 -3.21 -2.00
N ARG A 70 -5.31 -4.28 -1.51
CA ARG A 70 -5.08 -4.80 -0.17
C ARG A 70 -4.03 -5.89 -0.21
N VAL A 71 -2.91 -5.65 0.45
CA VAL A 71 -1.83 -6.64 0.62
C VAL A 71 -1.94 -7.22 2.03
N THR A 72 -1.95 -8.54 2.15
CA THR A 72 -1.97 -9.25 3.44
C THR A 72 -0.63 -9.94 3.65
N ASN A 73 -0.02 -9.73 4.81
CA ASN A 73 1.16 -10.48 5.23
C ASN A 73 0.73 -11.60 6.17
N ARG A 74 0.92 -12.85 5.73
CA ARG A 74 0.62 -14.07 6.49
C ARG A 74 1.88 -14.72 7.09
N GLY A 75 3.05 -14.14 6.84
CA GLY A 75 4.33 -14.63 7.37
C GLY A 75 4.69 -14.02 8.71
N GLY A 76 5.76 -14.54 9.32
CA GLY A 76 6.29 -14.08 10.61
C GLY A 76 7.22 -12.86 10.53
N VAL A 77 7.48 -12.32 9.34
CA VAL A 77 8.38 -11.17 9.14
C VAL A 77 7.67 -10.08 8.35
N HIS A 78 8.04 -8.82 8.58
CA HIS A 78 7.48 -7.69 7.82
C HIS A 78 7.91 -7.76 6.35
N GLY A 79 7.13 -7.21 5.42
CA GLY A 79 7.45 -7.20 4.00
C GLY A 79 7.03 -5.91 3.30
N TYR A 80 7.53 -5.74 2.08
CA TYR A 80 7.10 -4.67 1.18
C TYR A 80 6.49 -5.32 -0.07
N PRO A 81 5.36 -4.81 -0.59
CA PRO A 81 4.90 -5.22 -1.89
C PRO A 81 5.82 -4.63 -2.96
N GLU A 82 6.42 -5.50 -3.75
CA GLU A 82 7.33 -5.18 -4.83
C GLU A 82 6.60 -5.25 -6.18
N ASN A 83 7.02 -4.43 -7.13
CA ASN A 83 6.45 -4.38 -8.47
C ASN A 83 4.92 -4.24 -8.50
N LEU A 84 4.34 -3.62 -7.47
CA LEU A 84 2.89 -3.45 -7.35
C LEU A 84 2.40 -2.48 -8.41
N ARG A 85 1.48 -2.91 -9.26
CA ARG A 85 0.88 -2.12 -10.34
C ARG A 85 -0.62 -2.31 -10.39
N VAL A 86 -1.33 -1.28 -10.81
CA VAL A 86 -2.73 -1.33 -11.18
C VAL A 86 -2.87 -0.94 -12.64
N ARG A 87 -3.40 -1.85 -13.44
CA ARG A 87 -3.78 -1.63 -14.84
C ARG A 87 -5.30 -1.51 -14.94
N LEU A 88 -5.77 -0.56 -15.72
CA LEU A 88 -7.18 -0.33 -16.03
C LEU A 88 -7.38 -0.45 -17.54
N THR A 89 -8.27 -1.35 -17.96
CA THR A 89 -8.65 -1.53 -19.36
C THR A 89 -10.11 -1.14 -19.59
N ASP A 90 -10.41 -0.57 -20.76
CA ASP A 90 -11.80 -0.35 -21.20
C ASP A 90 -12.40 -1.64 -21.80
N SER A 91 -13.67 -1.60 -22.16
CA SER A 91 -14.38 -2.73 -22.78
C SER A 91 -13.82 -3.18 -24.14
N ARG A 92 -12.93 -2.38 -24.76
CA ARG A 92 -12.24 -2.73 -26.00
C ARG A 92 -10.85 -3.33 -25.73
N GLY A 93 -10.52 -3.60 -24.47
CA GLY A 93 -9.21 -4.10 -24.05
C GLY A 93 -8.09 -3.04 -24.04
N ARG A 94 -8.39 -1.76 -24.29
CA ARG A 94 -7.36 -0.72 -24.34
C ARG A 94 -6.97 -0.30 -22.93
N THR A 95 -5.67 -0.25 -22.66
CA THR A 95 -5.15 0.23 -21.38
C THR A 95 -5.38 1.74 -21.28
N VAL A 96 -6.19 2.14 -20.30
CA VAL A 96 -6.50 3.54 -20.04
C VAL A 96 -5.58 4.09 -18.95
N LEU A 97 -5.11 3.24 -18.03
CA LEU A 97 -4.21 3.59 -16.94
C LEU A 97 -3.31 2.40 -16.61
N GLU A 98 -2.03 2.63 -16.39
CA GLU A 98 -1.16 1.69 -15.68
C GLU A 98 -0.25 2.49 -14.74
N ARG A 99 -0.37 2.29 -13.43
CA ARG A 99 0.43 3.01 -12.42
C ARG A 99 0.67 2.17 -11.17
N ALA A 100 1.76 2.46 -10.48
CA ALA A 100 2.03 1.91 -9.15
C ALA A 100 1.26 2.70 -8.07
N PRO A 101 0.53 2.02 -7.15
CA PRO A 101 0.00 2.65 -5.95
C PRO A 101 1.14 3.00 -4.97
N ARG A 102 0.85 3.88 -4.01
CA ARG A 102 1.81 4.15 -2.93
C ARG A 102 1.93 2.91 -2.03
N THR A 103 3.12 2.32 -2.00
CA THR A 103 3.42 1.13 -1.20
C THR A 103 3.88 1.52 0.21
N GLY A 104 4.04 0.52 1.05
CA GLY A 104 4.64 0.66 2.37
C GLY A 104 4.75 -0.70 3.05
N VAL A 105 5.39 -0.71 4.22
CA VAL A 105 5.59 -1.94 4.98
C VAL A 105 4.27 -2.58 5.41
N VAL A 106 4.21 -3.90 5.35
CA VAL A 106 3.12 -4.73 5.86
C VAL A 106 3.69 -5.62 6.96
N LEU A 107 3.25 -5.39 8.19
CA LEU A 107 3.69 -6.13 9.37
C LEU A 107 3.09 -7.55 9.40
N PRO A 108 3.72 -8.52 10.09
CA PRO A 108 3.21 -9.88 10.25
C PRO A 108 1.77 -9.93 10.73
N GLY A 109 0.91 -10.71 10.08
CA GLY A 109 -0.51 -10.85 10.45
C GLY A 109 -1.40 -9.65 10.07
N TYR A 110 -0.82 -8.54 9.61
CA TYR A 110 -1.57 -7.35 9.23
C TYR A 110 -1.88 -7.29 7.73
N ARG A 111 -2.81 -6.40 7.41
CA ARG A 111 -3.18 -6.02 6.05
C ARG A 111 -2.90 -4.55 5.84
N ARG A 112 -2.48 -4.19 4.63
CA ARG A 112 -2.29 -2.79 4.22
C ARG A 112 -3.07 -2.50 2.96
N ASP A 113 -3.81 -1.40 2.97
CA ASP A 113 -4.40 -0.84 1.76
C ASP A 113 -3.39 0.11 1.11
N CYS A 114 -3.04 -0.18 -0.15
CA CYS A 114 -2.18 0.63 -1.01
C CYS A 114 -3.09 1.40 -1.99
N PRO A 115 -3.40 2.68 -1.73
CA PRO A 115 -4.30 3.45 -2.57
C PRO A 115 -3.60 3.95 -3.84
N LEU A 116 -4.37 4.00 -4.93
CA LEU A 116 -4.07 4.71 -6.16
C LEU A 116 -5.28 5.58 -6.52
N ASP A 117 -5.04 6.88 -6.68
CA ASP A 117 -6.07 7.82 -7.08
C ASP A 117 -5.97 8.13 -8.57
N LEU A 118 -7.12 8.09 -9.24
CA LEU A 118 -7.28 8.52 -10.61
C LEU A 118 -8.02 9.87 -10.64
N PHE A 119 -7.29 10.93 -10.95
CA PHE A 119 -7.79 12.31 -11.05
C PHE A 119 -8.21 12.66 -12.48
N ARG A 120 -9.12 11.87 -13.05
CA ARG A 120 -9.76 12.18 -14.33
C ARG A 120 -11.15 11.58 -14.40
N ARG A 121 -11.99 12.15 -15.26
CA ARG A 121 -13.28 11.55 -15.61
C ARG A 121 -13.04 10.39 -16.58
N LEU A 122 -13.56 9.21 -16.24
CA LEU A 122 -13.71 8.11 -17.16
C LEU A 122 -14.96 8.32 -18.00
N ARG A 123 -14.95 7.80 -19.23
CA ARG A 123 -16.17 7.74 -20.04
C ARG A 123 -17.14 6.77 -19.37
N ALA A 124 -18.43 6.93 -19.64
CA ALA A 124 -19.40 5.95 -19.18
C ALA A 124 -19.13 4.62 -19.91
N GLY A 125 -19.19 3.51 -19.17
CA GLY A 125 -18.91 2.18 -19.71
C GLY A 125 -18.36 1.21 -18.68
N THR A 126 -18.03 0.01 -19.15
CA THR A 126 -17.44 -1.06 -18.35
C THR A 126 -15.93 -1.02 -18.43
N TYR A 127 -15.29 -1.30 -17.30
CA TYR A 127 -13.86 -1.31 -17.13
C TYR A 127 -13.43 -2.53 -16.32
N THR A 128 -12.21 -3.01 -16.58
CA THR A 128 -11.54 -4.01 -15.76
C THR A 128 -10.33 -3.37 -15.12
N ALA A 129 -10.22 -3.46 -13.80
CA ALA A 129 -9.01 -3.09 -13.07
C ALA A 129 -8.33 -4.36 -12.56
N GLU A 130 -7.04 -4.43 -12.80
CA GLU A 130 -6.17 -5.52 -12.41
C GLU A 130 -5.03 -4.98 -11.56
N ALA A 131 -4.82 -5.57 -10.39
CA ALA A 131 -3.65 -5.34 -9.57
C ALA A 131 -2.72 -6.55 -9.64
N THR A 132 -1.44 -6.33 -9.92
CA THR A 132 -0.40 -7.36 -9.90
C THR A 132 0.77 -6.90 -9.04
N GLY A 133 1.48 -7.85 -8.45
CA GLY A 133 2.67 -7.53 -7.66
C GLY A 133 3.22 -8.75 -6.95
N GLN A 134 4.29 -8.54 -6.19
CA GLN A 134 5.02 -9.57 -5.48
C GLN A 134 5.13 -9.22 -3.99
N PHE A 135 5.06 -10.22 -3.12
CA PHE A 135 5.31 -10.07 -1.69
C PHE A 135 6.16 -11.23 -1.19
N GLY A 136 7.44 -10.98 -0.90
CA GLY A 136 8.44 -12.04 -0.77
C GLY A 136 8.64 -12.76 -2.10
N SER A 137 8.60 -14.08 -2.14
CA SER A 137 8.70 -14.87 -3.39
C SER A 137 7.38 -15.06 -4.13
N VAL A 138 6.25 -14.62 -3.55
CA VAL A 138 4.92 -14.91 -4.09
C VAL A 138 4.46 -13.78 -5.01
N ARG A 139 4.22 -14.10 -6.29
CA ARG A 139 3.47 -13.24 -7.21
C ARG A 139 1.98 -13.42 -6.96
N SER A 140 1.25 -12.32 -7.04
CA SER A 140 -0.19 -12.31 -6.77
C SER A 140 -0.90 -11.30 -7.66
N ARG A 141 -2.20 -11.55 -7.85
CA ARG A 141 -3.08 -10.80 -8.75
C ARG A 141 -4.45 -10.64 -8.10
N ALA A 142 -5.12 -9.51 -8.34
CA ALA A 142 -6.54 -9.35 -8.05
C ALA A 142 -7.21 -8.54 -9.17
N VAL A 143 -8.38 -8.97 -9.62
CA VAL A 143 -9.11 -8.36 -10.73
C VAL A 143 -10.52 -7.98 -10.30
N VAL A 144 -10.97 -6.83 -10.77
CA VAL A 144 -12.33 -6.33 -10.54
C VAL A 144 -12.88 -5.72 -11.82
N ASP A 145 -14.08 -6.13 -12.19
CA ASP A 145 -14.86 -5.49 -13.24
C ASP A 145 -15.81 -4.49 -12.62
N PHE A 146 -15.97 -3.33 -13.24
CA PHE A 146 -16.88 -2.31 -12.74
C PHE A 146 -17.45 -1.44 -13.86
N THR A 147 -18.66 -0.94 -13.66
CA THR A 147 -19.30 -0.02 -14.59
C THR A 147 -19.30 1.39 -14.03
N VAL A 148 -18.87 2.33 -14.87
CA VAL A 148 -18.87 3.76 -14.58
C VAL A 148 -20.02 4.42 -15.34
N ALA A 149 -20.86 5.16 -14.62
CA ALA A 149 -21.83 6.09 -15.17
C ALA A 149 -21.24 7.51 -15.21
N PRO A 150 -21.90 8.47 -15.90
CA PRO A 150 -21.44 9.85 -15.98
C PRO A 150 -21.04 10.44 -14.61
N GLY A 151 -19.94 11.20 -14.61
CA GLY A 151 -19.38 11.80 -13.40
C GLY A 151 -18.66 10.82 -12.46
N ASN A 152 -18.07 9.75 -12.99
CA ASN A 152 -17.32 8.72 -12.24
C ASN A 152 -18.18 7.95 -11.21
N ARG A 153 -19.49 7.82 -11.42
CA ARG A 153 -20.34 7.04 -10.52
C ARG A 153 -20.11 5.55 -10.77
N VAL A 154 -19.54 4.83 -9.81
CA VAL A 154 -19.39 3.38 -9.86
C VAL A 154 -20.75 2.75 -9.57
N ARG A 155 -21.32 2.02 -10.53
CA ARG A 155 -22.68 1.43 -10.45
C ARG A 155 -22.67 -0.02 -10.00
N SER A 156 -21.70 -0.78 -10.49
CA SER A 156 -21.53 -2.19 -10.19
C SER A 156 -20.05 -2.49 -10.03
N VAL A 157 -19.75 -3.47 -9.17
CA VAL A 157 -18.40 -3.95 -8.92
C VAL A 157 -18.48 -5.47 -8.76
N ARG A 158 -17.83 -6.21 -9.64
CA ARG A 158 -17.77 -7.68 -9.61
C ARG A 158 -16.32 -8.10 -9.45
N ARG A 159 -16.03 -8.89 -8.42
CA ARG A 159 -14.71 -9.53 -8.29
C ARG A 159 -14.63 -10.71 -9.26
N VAL A 160 -13.54 -10.76 -10.00
CA VAL A 160 -13.19 -11.91 -10.82
C VAL A 160 -12.33 -12.82 -9.94
N ARG A 161 -12.76 -14.08 -9.77
CA ARG A 161 -12.00 -15.09 -9.01
C ARG A 161 -10.86 -15.62 -9.85
#